data_AF-A0A202DWZ0-F1
#
_entry.id   AF-A0A202DWZ0-F1
#
_cell.length_a   1.000
_cell.length_b   1.000
_cell.length_c   1.000
_cell.angle_alpha   90.00
_cell.angle_beta   90.00
_cell.angle_gamma   90.00
#
_symmetry.space_group_name_H-M   'P 1'
#
loop_
_entity.id
_entity.type
_entity.pdbx_description
1 polymer ?
#
loop_
_entity_poly.entity_id
_entity_poly.type
_entity_poly.pdbx_seq_one_letter_code
_entity_poly.pdbx_strand_id
1 'polypeptide(L)'
;MKTYTCSYCGHTWQAEGFEAMDCKCCGALEVNGISVRSELPKNQIETWIRVGRRNCWIAGAYDPEFSEKSFVECQSVDELKTKFMQGNWCLGQAFYYQNICFINQVNGGDEWLVIRDDIAFESFTCIRMIEKGEFDEMIERIQKATWEQLKQLDY
;
A
#
# COMPACT_ATOMS: atom_id res chain seq x y z
N MET A 1 25.81 -1.30 8.40
CA MET A 1 25.21 -1.31 7.05
C MET A 1 26.14 -1.92 6.02
N LYS A 2 25.65 -2.87 5.23
CA LYS A 2 26.33 -3.38 4.02
C LYS A 2 25.67 -2.78 2.78
N THR A 3 26.47 -2.50 1.75
CA THR A 3 25.98 -2.05 0.44
C THR A 3 25.68 -3.28 -0.41
N TYR A 4 24.49 -3.30 -1.00
CA TYR A 4 24.00 -4.34 -1.90
C TYR A 4 23.81 -3.76 -3.30
N THR A 5 24.08 -4.57 -4.32
CA THR A 5 23.89 -4.23 -5.73
C THR A 5 23.05 -5.32 -6.38
N CYS A 6 21.95 -4.94 -7.03
CA CYS A 6 21.13 -5.89 -7.77
C CYS A 6 21.88 -6.42 -8.99
N SER A 7 22.03 -7.74 -9.07
CA SER A 7 22.63 -8.46 -10.20
C SER A 7 21.81 -8.35 -11.50
N TYR A 8 20.52 -7.97 -11.42
CA TYR A 8 19.63 -7.86 -12.57
C TYR A 8 19.54 -6.44 -13.15
N CYS A 9 19.31 -5.41 -12.31
CA CYS A 9 19.14 -4.03 -12.79
C CYS A 9 20.29 -3.08 -12.40
N GLY A 10 21.26 -3.53 -11.62
CA GLY A 10 22.41 -2.71 -11.18
C GLY A 10 22.09 -1.68 -10.08
N HIS A 11 20.86 -1.62 -9.58
CA HIS A 11 20.47 -0.71 -8.49
C HIS A 11 21.23 -1.04 -7.19
N THR A 12 21.65 -0.01 -6.45
CA THR A 12 22.39 -0.15 -5.19
C THR A 12 21.63 0.41 -3.99
N TRP A 13 21.66 -0.31 -2.86
CA TRP A 13 21.04 0.12 -1.60
C TRP A 13 21.85 -0.34 -0.38
N GLN A 14 21.54 0.19 0.80
CA GLN A 14 22.19 -0.20 2.06
C GLN A 14 21.18 -0.81 3.03
N ALA A 15 21.54 -1.91 3.68
CA ALA A 15 20.70 -2.59 4.67
C ALA A 15 21.53 -3.19 5.82
N GLU A 16 20.88 -3.49 6.94
CA GLU A 16 21.45 -4.19 8.09
C GLU A 16 21.10 -5.69 8.01
N GLY A 17 22.10 -6.57 8.06
CA GLY A 17 21.88 -8.02 8.03
C GLY A 17 21.54 -8.61 6.66
N PHE A 18 21.26 -9.93 6.66
CA PHE A 18 20.99 -10.77 5.49
C PHE A 18 19.54 -10.68 4.97
N GLU A 19 18.67 -9.90 5.62
CA GLU A 19 17.20 -9.89 5.36
C GLU A 19 16.75 -8.96 4.23
N ALA A 20 17.68 -8.37 3.47
CA ALA A 20 17.35 -7.47 2.35
C ALA A 20 18.07 -7.88 1.07
N MET A 21 17.79 -9.08 0.55
CA MET A 21 18.22 -9.49 -0.80
C MET A 21 17.27 -9.03 -1.91
N ASP A 22 16.15 -8.39 -1.55
CA ASP A 22 15.13 -7.99 -2.51
C ASP A 22 15.49 -6.63 -3.13
N CYS A 23 15.68 -6.61 -4.45
CA CYS A 23 15.90 -5.36 -5.15
C CYS A 23 14.59 -4.57 -5.24
N LYS A 24 14.45 -3.50 -4.44
CA LYS A 24 13.28 -2.58 -4.46
C LYS A 24 13.03 -1.88 -5.81
N CYS A 25 13.95 -1.98 -6.76
CA CYS A 25 13.83 -1.36 -8.09
C CYS A 25 13.27 -2.32 -9.16
N CYS A 26 13.60 -3.62 -9.10
CA CYS A 26 13.20 -4.57 -10.13
C CYS A 26 12.54 -5.84 -9.59
N GLY A 27 12.36 -5.94 -8.27
CA GLY A 27 11.81 -7.08 -7.58
C GLY A 27 12.77 -8.25 -7.42
N ALA A 28 13.81 -8.41 -8.27
CA ALA A 28 14.60 -9.64 -8.35
C ALA A 28 15.09 -10.19 -6.98
N LEU A 29 14.94 -11.51 -6.80
CA LEU A 29 15.30 -12.28 -5.61
C LEU A 29 16.46 -13.21 -5.96
N GLU A 30 17.51 -13.22 -5.16
CA GLU A 30 18.55 -14.26 -5.24
C GLU A 30 18.22 -15.41 -4.30
N VAL A 31 17.98 -16.60 -4.87
CA VAL A 31 17.76 -17.83 -4.11
C VAL A 31 18.90 -18.79 -4.41
N ASN A 32 19.76 -19.07 -3.42
CA ASN A 32 20.87 -20.02 -3.53
C ASN A 32 21.81 -19.76 -4.74
N GLY A 33 22.10 -18.49 -5.04
CA GLY A 33 22.99 -18.12 -6.15
C GLY A 33 22.37 -18.19 -7.54
N ILE A 34 21.05 -18.37 -7.63
CA ILE A 34 20.28 -18.29 -8.88
C ILE A 34 19.44 -17.02 -8.83
N SER A 35 19.66 -16.11 -9.78
CA SER A 35 18.80 -14.94 -9.98
C SER A 35 17.52 -15.39 -10.66
N VAL A 36 16.43 -15.45 -9.90
CA VAL A 36 15.11 -15.79 -10.42
C VAL A 36 14.35 -14.49 -10.72
N ARG A 37 13.49 -14.48 -11.75
CA ARG A 37 12.44 -13.46 -11.84
C ARG A 37 11.58 -13.65 -10.61
N SER A 38 11.72 -12.75 -9.65
CA SER A 38 10.88 -12.81 -8.49
C SER A 38 9.46 -12.42 -8.91
N GLU A 39 8.49 -13.02 -8.27
CA GLU A 39 7.12 -12.52 -8.23
C GLU A 39 6.99 -11.36 -7.21
N LEU A 40 8.13 -10.78 -6.80
CA LEU A 40 8.16 -9.69 -5.85
C LEU A 40 7.88 -8.37 -6.58
N PRO A 41 7.17 -7.46 -5.93
CA PRO A 41 6.67 -6.27 -6.59
C PRO A 41 7.83 -5.30 -6.81
N LYS A 42 7.91 -4.73 -8.02
CA LYS A 42 8.97 -3.82 -8.44
C LYS A 42 8.84 -2.43 -7.82
N ASN A 43 7.65 -2.09 -7.34
CA ASN A 43 7.34 -0.82 -6.70
C ASN A 43 6.21 -0.99 -5.69
N GLN A 44 5.89 0.12 -5.02
CA GLN A 44 4.88 0.14 -3.98
C GLN A 44 3.46 -0.10 -4.52
N ILE A 45 3.12 0.38 -5.72
CA ILE A 45 1.82 0.13 -6.35
C ILE A 45 1.64 -1.35 -6.68
N GLU A 46 2.65 -2.01 -7.28
CA GLU A 46 2.59 -3.45 -7.53
C GLU A 46 2.44 -4.24 -6.21
N THR A 47 3.04 -3.75 -5.13
CA THR A 47 2.90 -4.34 -3.77
C THR A 47 1.47 -4.24 -3.29
N TRP A 48 0.86 -3.06 -3.42
CA TRP A 48 -0.52 -2.83 -3.04
C TRP A 48 -1.53 -3.56 -3.94
N ILE A 49 -1.24 -3.73 -5.24
CA ILE A 49 -2.04 -4.58 -6.12
C ILE A 49 -2.01 -6.02 -5.62
N ARG A 50 -0.82 -6.56 -5.30
CA ARG A 50 -0.68 -7.91 -4.77
C ARG A 50 -1.43 -8.10 -3.45
N VAL A 51 -1.34 -7.13 -2.54
CA VAL A 51 -2.05 -7.16 -1.25
C VAL A 51 -3.56 -7.01 -1.45
N GLY A 52 -4.00 -6.03 -2.24
CA GLY A 52 -5.40 -5.76 -2.55
C GLY A 52 -6.10 -6.94 -3.22
N ARG A 53 -5.42 -7.66 -4.14
CA ARG A 53 -5.96 -8.88 -4.79
C ARG A 53 -6.20 -10.05 -3.83
N ARG A 54 -5.66 -10.02 -2.60
CA ARG A 54 -5.99 -11.02 -1.57
C ARG A 54 -7.36 -10.75 -0.93
N ASN A 55 -7.87 -9.52 -1.01
CA ASN A 55 -9.22 -9.18 -0.58
C ASN A 55 -10.21 -9.62 -1.68
N CYS A 56 -11.17 -10.48 -1.33
CA CYS A 56 -12.09 -11.08 -2.30
C CYS A 56 -13.02 -10.06 -2.98
N TRP A 57 -13.28 -8.92 -2.34
CA TRP A 57 -14.10 -7.85 -2.91
C TRP A 57 -13.30 -7.11 -3.97
N ILE A 58 -12.11 -6.61 -3.61
CA ILE A 58 -11.22 -5.90 -4.53
C ILE A 58 -10.82 -6.78 -5.72
N ALA A 59 -10.57 -8.07 -5.49
CA ALA A 59 -10.27 -9.03 -6.56
C ALA A 59 -11.41 -9.19 -7.58
N GLY A 60 -12.66 -8.87 -7.19
CA GLY A 60 -13.83 -8.89 -8.05
C GLY A 60 -14.06 -7.59 -8.85
N ALA A 61 -13.20 -6.58 -8.74
CA ALA A 61 -13.34 -5.34 -9.50
C ALA A 61 -13.13 -5.58 -11.01
N TYR A 62 -14.11 -5.19 -11.82
CA TYR A 62 -14.08 -5.41 -13.27
C TYR A 62 -14.44 -4.17 -14.11
N ASP A 63 -15.10 -3.16 -13.54
CA ASP A 63 -15.48 -1.93 -14.24
C ASP A 63 -15.22 -0.70 -13.35
N PRO A 64 -13.99 -0.16 -13.37
CA PRO A 64 -12.81 -0.66 -14.08
C PRO A 64 -12.14 -1.86 -13.38
N GLU A 65 -11.30 -2.61 -14.11
CA GLU A 65 -10.45 -3.65 -13.55
C GLU A 65 -9.43 -3.07 -12.55
N PHE A 66 -9.22 -3.75 -11.42
CA PHE A 66 -8.22 -3.36 -10.43
C PHE A 66 -6.78 -3.55 -10.96
N SER A 67 -6.12 -2.42 -11.22
CA SER A 67 -4.80 -2.34 -11.85
C SER A 67 -4.03 -1.11 -11.38
N GLU A 68 -2.84 -0.86 -11.93
CA GLU A 68 -2.04 0.34 -11.61
C GLU A 68 -2.81 1.64 -11.85
N LYS A 69 -3.74 1.66 -12.81
CA LYS A 69 -4.58 2.82 -13.12
C LYS A 69 -5.60 3.16 -12.03
N SER A 70 -5.82 2.25 -11.10
CA SER A 70 -6.73 2.45 -9.97
C SER A 70 -6.12 3.37 -8.90
N PHE A 71 -4.80 3.63 -8.94
CA PHE A 71 -4.09 4.35 -7.89
C PHE A 71 -3.91 5.83 -8.24
N VAL A 72 -4.28 6.70 -7.31
CA VAL A 72 -4.06 8.14 -7.40
C VAL A 72 -3.28 8.61 -6.18
N GLU A 73 -2.14 9.26 -6.44
CA GLU A 73 -1.34 9.91 -5.40
C GLU A 73 -2.05 11.16 -4.90
N CYS A 74 -2.10 11.32 -3.58
CA CYS A 74 -2.46 12.55 -2.91
C CYS A 74 -1.20 13.17 -2.31
N GLN A 75 -0.96 14.45 -2.56
CA GLN A 75 0.24 15.16 -2.08
C GLN A 75 0.11 15.64 -0.64
N SER A 76 -1.11 15.63 -0.09
CA SER A 76 -1.39 16.02 1.29
C SER A 76 -2.55 15.23 1.90
N VAL A 77 -2.64 15.26 3.24
CA VAL A 77 -3.77 14.70 3.98
C VAL A 77 -5.08 15.41 3.60
N ASP A 78 -5.04 16.73 3.33
CA ASP A 78 -6.22 17.48 2.86
C ASP A 78 -6.72 17.02 1.48
N GLU A 79 -5.80 16.64 0.58
CA GLU A 79 -6.17 16.07 -0.71
C GLU A 79 -6.83 14.70 -0.54
N LEU A 80 -6.29 13.84 0.34
CA LEU A 80 -6.94 12.57 0.72
C LEU A 80 -8.36 12.81 1.23
N LYS A 81 -8.53 13.72 2.19
CA LYS A 81 -9.85 14.08 2.74
C LYS A 81 -10.79 14.53 1.62
N THR A 82 -10.31 15.38 0.72
CA THR A 82 -11.08 15.86 -0.44
C THR A 82 -11.53 14.70 -1.33
N LYS A 83 -10.64 13.72 -1.61
CA LYS A 83 -11.00 12.52 -2.40
C LYS A 83 -12.05 11.68 -1.70
N PHE A 84 -11.89 11.38 -0.42
CA PHE A 84 -12.88 10.59 0.32
C PHE A 84 -14.26 11.27 0.34
N MET A 85 -14.29 12.58 0.58
CA MET A 85 -15.53 13.36 0.61
C MET A 85 -16.24 13.48 -0.75
N GLN A 86 -15.56 13.28 -1.88
CA GLN A 86 -16.20 13.25 -3.20
C GLN A 86 -17.15 12.05 -3.36
N GLY A 87 -16.82 10.91 -2.72
CA GLY A 87 -17.62 9.68 -2.77
C GLY A 87 -17.81 9.09 -4.16
N ASN A 88 -18.75 8.13 -4.26
CA ASN A 88 -19.11 7.44 -5.51
C ASN A 88 -17.92 6.77 -6.23
N TRP A 89 -16.98 6.22 -5.45
CA TRP A 89 -15.81 5.56 -5.97
C TRP A 89 -16.12 4.11 -6.34
N CYS A 90 -15.55 3.66 -7.45
CA CYS A 90 -15.66 2.27 -7.88
C CYS A 90 -14.88 1.33 -6.93
N LEU A 91 -15.24 0.05 -6.99
CA LEU A 91 -14.51 -1.00 -6.30
C LEU A 91 -13.06 -1.06 -6.80
N GLY A 92 -12.10 -1.16 -5.88
CA GLY A 92 -10.68 -1.16 -6.21
C GLY A 92 -10.08 0.23 -6.50
N GLN A 93 -10.87 1.30 -6.54
CA GLN A 93 -10.32 2.67 -6.56
C GLN A 93 -9.38 2.86 -5.37
N ALA A 94 -8.19 3.37 -5.61
CA ALA A 94 -7.18 3.54 -4.58
C ALA A 94 -6.67 4.98 -4.51
N PHE A 95 -6.47 5.45 -3.29
CA PHE A 95 -5.81 6.71 -2.98
C PHE A 95 -4.63 6.41 -2.06
N TYR A 96 -3.51 7.11 -2.25
CA TYR A 96 -2.37 6.93 -1.38
C TYR A 96 -1.70 8.25 -1.05
N TYR A 97 -1.15 8.32 0.16
CA TYR A 97 -0.33 9.42 0.65
C TYR A 97 0.91 8.82 1.27
N GLN A 98 2.08 9.21 0.75
CA GLN A 98 3.36 8.62 1.12
C GLN A 98 3.29 7.08 1.00
N ASN A 99 3.53 6.36 2.10
CA ASN A 99 3.52 4.90 2.15
C ASN A 99 2.22 4.29 2.70
N ILE A 100 1.13 5.07 2.79
CA ILE A 100 -0.19 4.63 3.23
C ILE A 100 -1.13 4.62 2.03
N CYS A 101 -1.73 3.46 1.75
CA CYS A 101 -2.67 3.27 0.67
C CYS A 101 -4.04 2.84 1.20
N PHE A 102 -5.07 3.39 0.59
CA PHE A 102 -6.48 3.10 0.84
C PHE A 102 -7.05 2.53 -0.45
N ILE A 103 -7.65 1.33 -0.39
CA ILE A 103 -8.29 0.70 -1.55
C ILE A 103 -9.76 0.48 -1.22
N ASN A 104 -10.66 1.04 -2.01
CA ASN A 104 -12.10 0.90 -1.79
C ASN A 104 -12.52 -0.56 -1.98
N GLN A 105 -13.16 -1.14 -0.97
CA GLN A 105 -13.66 -2.51 -0.99
C GLN A 105 -15.18 -2.61 -1.15
N VAL A 106 -15.89 -1.49 -1.21
CA VAL A 106 -17.35 -1.44 -1.40
C VAL A 106 -17.70 -0.49 -2.54
N ASN A 107 -18.38 -0.99 -3.57
CA ASN A 107 -18.76 -0.19 -4.72
C ASN A 107 -19.68 0.99 -4.33
N GLY A 108 -19.27 2.22 -4.64
CA GLY A 108 -19.98 3.45 -4.25
C GLY A 108 -19.99 3.73 -2.74
N GLY A 109 -19.30 2.91 -1.95
CA GLY A 109 -19.24 3.01 -0.50
C GLY A 109 -18.02 3.78 0.00
N ASP A 110 -17.87 3.76 1.32
CA ASP A 110 -16.79 4.38 2.07
C ASP A 110 -16.18 3.34 3.01
N GLU A 111 -15.66 2.26 2.45
CA GLU A 111 -14.98 1.21 3.20
C GLU A 111 -13.66 0.90 2.52
N TRP A 112 -12.56 1.25 3.18
CA TRP A 112 -11.24 1.27 2.57
C TRP A 112 -10.34 0.26 3.25
N LEU A 113 -9.83 -0.71 2.51
CA LEU A 113 -8.70 -1.52 2.97
C LEU A 113 -7.48 -0.59 3.10
N VAL A 114 -6.87 -0.55 4.28
CA VAL A 114 -5.70 0.30 4.52
C VAL A 114 -4.44 -0.53 4.61
N ILE A 115 -3.44 -0.08 3.86
CA ILE A 115 -2.15 -0.73 3.70
C ILE A 115 -1.06 0.28 4.04
N ARG A 116 -0.15 -0.06 4.97
CA ARG A 116 1.07 0.71 5.22
C ARG A 116 2.27 -0.13 4.79
N ASP A 117 3.07 0.43 3.87
CA ASP A 117 4.10 -0.31 3.13
C ASP A 117 3.53 -1.54 2.40
N ASP A 118 3.60 -2.73 3.00
CA ASP A 118 3.04 -3.97 2.47
C ASP A 118 2.11 -4.70 3.46
N ILE A 119 1.79 -4.05 4.60
CA ILE A 119 0.90 -4.58 5.63
C ILE A 119 -0.51 -4.05 5.39
N ALA A 120 -1.43 -4.91 4.95
CA ALA A 120 -2.86 -4.67 5.15
C ALA A 120 -3.22 -4.99 6.60
N PHE A 121 -3.83 -4.05 7.33
CA PHE A 121 -4.13 -4.22 8.75
C PHE A 121 -5.60 -4.03 9.11
N GLU A 122 -6.29 -3.03 8.55
CA GLU A 122 -7.68 -2.75 8.91
C GLU A 122 -8.48 -2.14 7.75
N SER A 123 -9.78 -2.02 7.96
CA SER A 123 -10.71 -1.30 7.08
C SER A 123 -11.23 -0.04 7.75
N PHE A 124 -11.32 1.05 7.00
CA PHE A 124 -11.74 2.34 7.53
C PHE A 124 -12.93 2.94 6.78
N THR A 125 -13.83 3.55 7.53
CA THR A 125 -14.89 4.46 7.04
C THR A 125 -14.39 5.90 7.10
N CYS A 126 -13.74 6.37 6.03
CA CYS A 126 -12.98 7.61 6.03
C CYS A 126 -13.87 8.86 6.18
N ILE A 127 -15.01 8.93 5.50
CA ILE A 127 -15.93 10.08 5.55
C ILE A 127 -16.36 10.34 6.99
N ARG A 128 -16.76 9.29 7.71
CA ARG A 128 -17.22 9.44 9.10
C ARG A 128 -16.10 9.93 10.03
N MET A 129 -14.86 9.51 9.81
CA MET A 129 -13.71 10.00 10.57
C MET A 129 -13.39 11.45 10.25
N ILE A 130 -13.51 11.85 8.98
CA ILE A 130 -13.33 13.24 8.54
C ILE A 130 -14.37 14.15 9.18
N GLU A 131 -15.65 13.75 9.16
CA GLU A 131 -16.75 14.52 9.75
C GLU A 131 -16.57 14.74 11.27
N LYS A 132 -15.95 13.79 11.95
CA LYS A 132 -15.63 13.90 13.39
C LYS A 132 -14.33 14.65 13.68
N GLY A 133 -13.53 14.97 12.66
CA GLY A 133 -12.20 15.57 12.82
C GLY A 133 -11.13 14.60 13.35
N GLU A 134 -11.35 13.29 13.23
CA GLU A 134 -10.45 12.23 13.73
C GLU A 134 -9.44 11.77 12.65
N PHE A 135 -9.64 12.16 11.39
CA PHE A 135 -8.88 11.62 10.25
C PHE A 135 -7.39 11.98 10.29
N ASP A 136 -7.04 13.23 10.57
CA ASP A 136 -5.64 13.68 10.62
C ASP A 136 -4.85 12.94 11.72
N GLU A 137 -5.45 12.81 12.92
CA GLU A 137 -4.87 12.06 14.03
C GLU A 137 -4.69 10.57 13.69
N MET A 138 -5.67 9.96 13.00
CA MET A 138 -5.55 8.58 12.51
C MET A 138 -4.36 8.40 11.58
N ILE A 139 -4.16 9.31 10.60
CA ILE A 139 -3.00 9.25 9.70
C ILE A 139 -1.70 9.36 10.48
N GLU A 140 -1.61 10.29 11.43
CA GLU A 140 -0.41 10.45 12.26
C GLU A 140 -0.09 9.20 13.08
N ARG A 141 -1.10 8.54 13.66
CA ARG A 141 -0.91 7.29 14.41
C ARG A 141 -0.37 6.18 13.50
N ILE A 142 -0.95 6.00 12.31
CA ILE A 142 -0.48 5.00 11.33
C ILE A 142 0.98 5.28 10.90
N GLN A 143 1.35 6.56 10.70
CA GLN A 143 2.73 6.94 10.34
C GLN A 143 3.75 6.64 11.45
N LYS A 144 3.35 6.80 12.72
CA LYS A 144 4.22 6.58 13.90
C LYS A 144 4.26 5.12 14.35
N ALA A 145 3.27 4.31 13.98
CA ALA A 145 3.12 2.93 14.41
C ALA A 145 4.27 2.03 13.91
N THR A 146 4.71 1.07 14.73
CA THR A 146 5.57 -0.02 14.28
C THR A 146 4.81 -1.07 13.48
N TRP A 147 5.55 -1.99 12.86
CA TRP A 147 4.97 -3.11 12.11
C TRP A 147 4.13 -4.02 13.01
N GLU A 148 4.58 -4.27 14.23
CA GLU A 148 3.89 -5.08 15.23
C GLU A 148 2.60 -4.42 15.69
N GLN A 149 2.65 -3.10 15.96
CA GLN A 149 1.49 -2.32 16.38
C GLN A 149 0.38 -2.34 15.32
N LEU A 150 0.73 -2.14 14.05
CA LEU A 150 -0.23 -2.24 12.94
C LEU A 150 -0.84 -3.64 12.84
N LYS A 151 -0.05 -4.71 12.99
CA LYS A 151 -0.57 -6.09 12.95
C LYS A 151 -1.48 -6.43 14.13
N GLN A 152 -1.26 -5.82 15.29
CA GLN A 152 -2.02 -6.05 16.52
C GLN A 152 -3.19 -5.07 16.69
N LEU A 153 -3.29 -4.06 15.82
CA LEU A 153 -4.25 -2.95 15.92
C LEU A 153 -4.11 -2.14 17.22
N ASP A 154 -2.87 -1.93 17.68
CA ASP A 154 -2.53 -1.20 18.92
C ASP A 154 -1.61 0.00 18.59
N TYR A 155 -2.19 1.02 17.95
CA TYR A 155 -1.49 2.20 17.41
C TYR A 155 -2.23 3.53 17.59
#